data_AF-X1J1K0-F1
#
_entry.id   AF-X1J1K0-F1
#
_cell.length_a   1.000
_cell.length_b   1.000
_cell.length_c   1.000
_cell.angle_alpha   90.00
_cell.angle_beta   90.00
_cell.angle_gamma   90.00
#
_symmetry.space_group_name_H-M   'P 1'
#
loop_
_entity.id
_entity.type
_entity.pdbx_description
1 polymer ?
#
loop_
_entity_poly.entity_id
_entity_poly.type
_entity_poly.pdbx_seq_one_letter_code
_entity_poly.pdbx_strand_id
1 'polypeptide(L)'
;MADIAKIRLKIGDTTVAYQFSDPELQSFLDDEGSVRLASAAALEAWAAVYATNPSSETIGGYAYSQKIADNMLSLAKRLRTSEAETPAMTWAEPDLLGE
;
A
#
# COMPACT_ATOMS: atom_id res chain seq x y z
N MET A 1 1.73 -5.68 15.20
CA MET A 1 0.76 -4.62 15.58
C MET A 1 1.21 -3.22 15.20
N ALA A 2 2.40 -2.74 15.59
CA ALA A 2 2.87 -1.40 15.20
C ALA A 2 2.92 -1.18 13.68
N ASP A 3 3.29 -2.21 12.93
CA ASP A 3 3.38 -2.14 11.46
C ASP A 3 2.00 -2.14 10.77
N ILE A 4 1.01 -2.84 11.33
CA ILE A 4 -0.39 -2.77 10.87
C ILE A 4 -0.94 -1.36 11.00
N ALA A 5 -0.70 -0.70 12.15
CA ALA A 5 -1.11 0.69 12.35
C ALA A 5 -0.42 1.65 11.36
N LYS A 6 0.85 1.40 11.01
CA LYS A 6 1.56 2.18 9.99
C LYS A 6 0.97 1.97 8.60
N ILE A 7 0.63 0.73 8.24
CA ILE A 7 -0.03 0.41 6.97
C ILE A 7 -1.36 1.16 6.90
N ARG A 8 -2.20 1.00 7.93
CA ARG A 8 -3.51 1.65 8.05
C ARG A 8 -3.42 3.18 7.89
N LEU A 9 -2.46 3.81 8.55
CA LEU A 9 -2.22 5.25 8.42
C LEU A 9 -1.77 5.65 7.01
N LYS A 10 -0.89 4.85 6.37
CA LYS A 10 -0.37 5.13 5.02
C LYS A 10 -1.43 5.03 3.94
N ILE A 11 -2.35 4.08 4.06
CA ILE A 11 -3.44 3.89 3.09
C ILE A 11 -4.63 4.81 3.37
N GLY A 12 -4.62 5.55 4.49
CA GLY A 12 -5.71 6.44 4.86
C GLY A 12 -6.97 5.72 5.37
N ASP A 13 -6.85 4.46 5.79
CA ASP A 13 -7.95 3.65 6.33
C ASP A 13 -8.21 4.01 7.81
N THR A 14 -8.55 5.27 8.05
CA THR A 14 -8.69 5.86 9.39
C THR A 14 -10.13 6.14 9.79
N THR A 15 -11.10 5.70 9.00
CA THR A 15 -12.54 5.90 9.24
C THR A 15 -13.08 4.98 10.33
N VAL A 16 -14.29 5.28 10.84
CA VAL A 16 -14.95 4.50 11.91
C VAL A 16 -15.25 3.07 11.46
N ALA A 17 -15.51 2.89 10.16
CA ALA A 17 -15.53 1.59 9.51
C ALA A 17 -14.27 1.46 8.67
N TYR A 18 -13.40 0.54 9.06
CA TYR A 18 -12.20 0.24 8.30
C TYR A 18 -12.53 -0.53 7.03
N GLN A 19 -11.81 -0.24 5.95
CA GLN A 19 -11.88 -0.99 4.71
C GLN A 19 -11.22 -2.37 4.87
N PHE A 20 -10.14 -2.43 5.63
CA PHE A 20 -9.42 -3.68 5.92
C PHE A 20 -9.38 -3.95 7.42
N SER A 21 -9.60 -5.21 7.78
CA SER A 21 -9.35 -5.74 9.11
C SER A 21 -7.85 -5.92 9.37
N ASP A 22 -7.45 -5.99 10.64
CA ASP A 22 -6.05 -6.21 11.01
C ASP A 22 -5.47 -7.53 10.44
N PRO A 23 -6.20 -8.66 10.40
CA PRO A 23 -5.71 -9.88 9.75
C PRO A 23 -5.46 -9.72 8.25
N GLU A 24 -6.29 -8.96 7.53
CA GLU A 24 -6.08 -8.70 6.09
C GLU A 24 -4.83 -7.85 5.86
N LEU A 25 -4.63 -6.81 6.69
CA LEU A 25 -3.41 -6.00 6.66
C LEU A 25 -2.17 -6.82 7.04
N GLN A 26 -2.31 -7.80 7.93
CA GLN A 26 -1.25 -8.72 8.28
C GLN A 26 -0.90 -9.65 7.10
N SER A 27 -1.89 -10.14 6.36
CA SER A 27 -1.64 -10.92 5.13
C SER A 27 -0.80 -10.13 4.12
N PHE A 28 -1.17 -8.87 3.84
CA PHE A 28 -0.37 -8.04 2.93
C PHE A 28 1.06 -7.81 3.44
N LEU A 29 1.23 -7.70 4.75
CA LEU A 29 2.55 -7.53 5.36
C LEU A 29 3.40 -8.81 5.30
N ASP A 30 2.78 -9.96 5.52
CA ASP A 30 3.44 -11.26 5.47
C ASP A 30 3.87 -11.60 4.02
N ASP A 31 3.05 -11.24 3.03
CA ASP A 31 3.34 -11.48 1.62
C ASP A 31 4.45 -10.56 1.08
N GLU A 32 4.42 -9.28 1.44
CA GLU A 32 5.31 -8.26 0.86
C GLU A 32 6.58 -8.01 1.70
N GLY A 33 6.59 -8.41 2.98
CA GLY A 33 7.73 -8.28 3.88
C GLY A 33 8.12 -6.85 4.27
N SER A 34 7.45 -5.83 3.72
CA SER A 34 7.69 -4.41 4.01
C SER A 34 6.38 -3.65 4.18
N VAL A 35 6.35 -2.75 5.18
CA VAL A 35 5.22 -1.85 5.42
C VAL A 35 4.88 -1.02 4.18
N ARG A 36 5.87 -0.58 3.39
CA ARG A 36 5.60 0.25 2.20
C ARG A 36 4.98 -0.57 1.08
N LEU A 37 5.49 -1.78 0.85
CA LEU A 37 4.99 -2.68 -0.17
C LEU A 37 3.60 -3.23 0.20
N ALA A 38 3.39 -3.61 1.46
CA ALA A 38 2.09 -4.02 1.98
C ALA A 38 1.04 -2.90 1.85
N SER A 39 1.44 -1.65 2.11
CA SER A 39 0.58 -0.48 1.90
C SER A 39 0.24 -0.27 0.42
N ALA A 40 1.19 -0.53 -0.49
CA ALA A 40 0.95 -0.46 -1.93
C ALA A 40 -0.02 -1.56 -2.40
N ALA A 41 0.15 -2.79 -1.92
CA ALA A 41 -0.75 -3.90 -2.22
C ALA A 41 -2.18 -3.64 -1.71
N ALA A 42 -2.32 -3.14 -0.48
CA ALA A 42 -3.63 -2.78 0.07
C ALA A 42 -4.31 -1.66 -0.73
N LEU A 43 -3.57 -0.64 -1.18
CA LEU A 43 -4.10 0.43 -2.04
C LEU A 43 -4.56 -0.08 -3.41
N GLU A 44 -3.86 -1.04 -3.99
CA GLU A 44 -4.26 -1.66 -5.27
C GLU A 44 -5.52 -2.51 -5.12
N ALA A 45 -5.60 -3.31 -4.05
CA ALA A 45 -6.80 -4.07 -3.71
C ALA A 45 -8.00 -3.14 -3.50
N TRP A 46 -7.80 -2.01 -2.82
CA TRP A 46 -8.86 -1.03 -2.61
C TRP A 46 -9.27 -0.32 -3.91
N ALA A 47 -8.31 0.06 -4.75
CA ALA A 47 -8.59 0.67 -6.05
C ALA A 47 -9.41 -0.25 -6.97
N ALA A 48 -9.19 -1.57 -6.92
CA ALA A 48 -9.94 -2.54 -7.69
C ALA A 48 -11.45 -2.55 -7.36
N VAL A 49 -11.82 -2.24 -6.12
CA VAL A 49 -13.23 -2.12 -5.69
C VAL A 49 -13.91 -0.93 -6.38
N TYR A 50 -13.20 0.18 -6.56
CA TYR A 50 -13.72 1.34 -7.29
C TYR A 50 -13.80 1.12 -8.80
N ALA A 51 -12.91 0.30 -9.37
CA ALA A 51 -12.94 -0.06 -10.78
C ALA A 51 -14.10 -1.02 -11.15
N THR A 52 -14.58 -1.80 -10.18
CA THR A 52 -15.59 -2.85 -10.39
C THR A 52 -17.00 -2.44 -9.98
N ASN A 53 -17.25 -1.17 -9.63
CA ASN A 53 -18.56 -0.72 -9.16
C ASN A 53 -19.44 -0.16 -10.31
N PRO A 54 -20.34 -0.96 -10.93
CA PRO A 54 -21.21 -0.52 -12.02
C PRO A 54 -22.33 0.43 -11.58
N SER A 55 -22.50 0.64 -10.27
CA SER A 55 -23.53 1.51 -9.69
C SER A 55 -23.29 3.01 -9.91
N SER A 56 -22.17 3.37 -10.56
CA SER A 56 -21.93 4.71 -11.05
C SER A 56 -22.71 5.02 -12.34
N GLU A 57 -24.03 4.88 -12.31
CA GLU A 57 -24.91 5.17 -13.45
C GLU A 57 -25.04 6.69 -13.77
N THR A 58 -24.37 7.56 -13.01
CA THR A 58 -24.27 8.99 -13.32
C THR A 58 -22.86 9.37 -13.77
N ILE A 59 -22.76 10.10 -14.89
CA ILE A 59 -21.48 10.55 -15.50
C ILE A 59 -20.56 11.26 -14.49
N GLY A 60 -21.15 11.95 -13.50
CA GLY A 60 -20.40 12.62 -12.43
C GLY A 60 -19.85 11.69 -11.34
N GLY A 61 -20.56 10.63 -10.99
CA GLY A 61 -20.09 9.64 -10.01
C GLY A 61 -18.89 8.84 -10.52
N TYR A 62 -18.87 8.56 -11.83
CA TYR A 62 -17.90 7.67 -12.45
C TYR A 62 -16.53 8.34 -12.52
N ALA A 63 -16.52 9.61 -12.93
CA ALA A 63 -15.31 10.41 -12.95
C ALA A 63 -14.71 10.58 -11.54
N TYR A 64 -15.55 10.62 -10.50
CA TYR A 64 -15.10 10.74 -9.12
C TYR A 64 -14.50 9.42 -8.60
N SER A 65 -15.17 8.28 -8.80
CA SER A 65 -14.64 6.96 -8.41
C SER A 65 -13.34 6.63 -9.16
N GLN A 66 -13.26 6.99 -10.45
CA GLN A 66 -12.06 6.80 -11.25
C GLN A 66 -10.89 7.65 -10.71
N LYS A 67 -11.13 8.92 -10.39
CA LYS A 67 -10.11 9.79 -9.81
C LYS A 67 -9.61 9.29 -8.45
N ILE A 68 -10.49 8.72 -7.62
CA ILE A 68 -10.09 8.09 -6.35
C ILE A 68 -9.18 6.89 -6.62
N ALA A 69 -9.58 5.99 -7.53
CA ALA A 69 -8.78 4.83 -7.90
C ALA A 69 -7.40 5.24 -8.45
N ASP A 70 -7.35 6.22 -9.35
CA ASP A 70 -6.10 6.73 -9.93
C ASP A 70 -5.16 7.31 -8.86
N ASN A 71 -5.71 8.04 -7.88
CA ASN A 71 -4.93 8.56 -6.75
C ASN A 71 -4.37 7.43 -5.88
N MET A 72 -5.16 6.40 -5.59
CA MET A 72 -4.72 5.22 -4.84
C MET A 72 -3.59 4.49 -5.57
N LEU A 73 -3.74 4.26 -6.88
CA LEU A 73 -2.71 3.63 -7.71
C LEU A 73 -1.43 4.49 -7.82
N SER A 74 -1.56 5.81 -7.90
CA SER A 74 -0.42 6.74 -7.89
C SER A 74 0.35 6.68 -6.58
N LEU A 75 -0.36 6.61 -5.44
CA LEU A 75 0.25 6.46 -4.13
C LEU A 75 0.93 5.09 -3.97
N ALA A 76 0.30 4.01 -4.44
CA ALA A 76 0.89 2.67 -4.44
C ALA A 76 2.20 2.62 -5.23
N LYS A 77 2.23 3.21 -6.44
CA LYS A 77 3.46 3.33 -7.26
C LYS A 77 4.56 4.07 -6.50
N ARG A 78 4.24 5.22 -5.90
CA ARG A 78 5.21 5.98 -5.10
C ARG A 78 5.79 5.16 -3.95
N LEU A 79 4.96 4.40 -3.24
CA LEU A 79 5.41 3.56 -2.14
C LEU A 79 6.36 2.45 -2.60
N ARG A 80 6.07 1.82 -3.74
CA ARG A 80 6.98 0.82 -4.34
C ARG A 80 8.28 1.44 -4.83
N THR A 81 8.22 2.59 -5.50
CA THR A 81 9.43 3.32 -5.93
C THR A 81 10.26 3.73 -4.72
N SER A 82 9.65 4.29 -3.67
CA SER A 82 10.37 4.65 -2.45
C SER A 82 10.99 3.45 -1.74
N GLU A 83 10.37 2.27 -1.79
CA GLU A 83 10.99 1.06 -1.27
C GLU A 83 12.20 0.63 -2.11
N ALA A 84 12.07 0.63 -3.44
CA ALA A 84 13.15 0.31 -4.36
C ALA A 84 14.32 1.30 -4.28
N GLU A 85 14.03 2.57 -3.98
CA GLU A 85 15.02 3.63 -3.77
C GLU A 85 15.57 3.67 -2.35
N THR A 86 14.96 2.95 -1.41
CA THR A 86 15.56 2.77 -0.09
C THR A 86 16.77 1.87 -0.31
N PRO A 87 18.00 2.37 -0.15
CA PRO A 87 19.16 1.53 -0.35
C PRO A 87 19.01 0.35 0.60
N ALA A 88 18.96 -0.86 0.04
CA ALA A 88 19.23 -2.05 0.82
C ALA A 88 20.57 -1.78 1.47
N MET A 89 20.57 -1.49 2.77
CA MET A 89 21.77 -1.49 3.58
C MET A 89 22.17 -2.97 3.67
N THR A 90 22.64 -3.51 2.54
CA THR A 90 23.38 -4.75 2.50
C THR A 90 24.58 -4.49 3.37
N TRP A 91 24.61 -5.17 4.51
CA TRP A 91 25.76 -5.30 5.38
C TRP A 91 26.94 -5.84 4.56
N ALA A 92 27.62 -4.95 3.84
CA ALA A 92 29.07 -4.95 3.79
C ALA A 92 29.45 -4.37 5.17
N GLU A 93 30.10 -5.06 6.09
CA GLU A 93 31.21 -6.00 5.96
C GLU A 93 31.23 -6.97 7.18
N PRO A 94 32.07 -8.01 7.13
CA PRO A 94 33.23 -7.91 8.01
C PRO A 94 34.48 -7.86 7.17
N ASP A 95 35.29 -6.83 7.44
CA ASP A 95 36.67 -6.73 7.00
C ASP A 95 37.40 -8.03 7.40
N LEU A 96 37.65 -8.86 6.39
CA LEU A 96 38.49 -10.06 6.48
C LEU A 96 39.83 -9.82 5.78
N LEU A 97 40.33 -8.58 5.75
CA LEU A 97 41.75 -8.34 5.57
C LEU A 97 42.44 -8.48 6.93
N GLY A 98 42.57 -9.73 7.35
CA GLY A 98 43.72 -10.10 8.16
C GLY A 98 44.95 -10.08 7.27
N GLU A 99 45.77 -9.03 7.39
CA GLU A 99 47.24 -9.05 7.29
C GLU A 99 47.84 -7.97 8.19
#